data_AF-A0A392PGE6-F1
#
_entry.id   AF-A0A392PGE6-F1
#
_cell.length_a   1.000
_cell.length_b   1.000
_cell.length_c   1.000
_cell.angle_alpha   90.00
_cell.angle_beta   90.00
_cell.angle_gamma   90.00
#
_symmetry.space_group_name_H-M   'P 1'
#
loop_
_entity.id
_entity.type
_entity.pdbx_description
1 polymer ?
#
loop_
_entity_poly.entity_id
_entity_poly.type
_entity_poly.pdbx_seq_one_letter_code
_entity_poly.pdbx_strand_id
1 'polypeptide(L)' 'RPLGLLSLLDEESTFPNGTDLTFANKLKQHLNSKSCFKGERDQAFTVCHYAGERVTCRFKFARPT' A
#
# COMPACT_ATOMS: atom_id res chain seq x y z
N ARG A 1 7.40 -11.67 13.11
CA ARG A 1 7.86 -10.57 12.23
C ARG A 1 6.64 -9.94 11.60
N PRO A 2 6.32 -8.65 11.83
CA PRO A 2 5.22 -8.01 11.12
C PRO A 2 5.56 -7.93 9.62
N LEU A 3 4.60 -8.26 8.77
CA LEU A 3 4.73 -8.07 7.32
C LEU A 3 4.83 -6.57 7.04
N GLY A 4 5.95 -6.14 6.47
CA GLY A 4 6.21 -4.75 6.16
C GLY A 4 5.53 -4.32 4.85
N LEU A 5 5.49 -3.01 4.62
CA LEU A 5 4.96 -2.41 3.38
C LEU A 5 5.54 -3.07 2.11
N LEU A 6 6.86 -3.26 2.07
CA LEU A 6 7.56 -3.86 0.93
C LEU A 6 7.20 -5.34 0.71
N SER A 7 7.00 -6.10 1.80
CA SER A 7 6.61 -7.51 1.70
C SER A 7 5.21 -7.66 1.11
N LEU A 8 4.27 -6.79 1.52
CA LEU A 8 2.92 -6.79 0.98
C LEU A 8 2.90 -6.36 -0.49
N LEU A 9 3.81 -5.46 -0.89
CA LEU A 9 3.95 -5.02 -2.28
C LEU A 9 4.47 -6.15 -3.16
N ASP A 10 5.51 -6.85 -2.71
CA ASP A 10 6.09 -7.98 -3.41
C ASP A 10 5.07 -9.12 -3.61
N GLU A 11 4.31 -9.42 -2.56
CA GLU A 11 3.23 -10.41 -2.62
C GLU A 11 2.13 -10.00 -3.62
N GLU A 12 1.70 -8.74 -3.63
CA GLU A 12 0.66 -8.31 -4.56
C GLU A 12 1.20 -8.20 -6.01
N SER A 13 2.48 -7.84 -6.20
CA SER A 13 3.17 -7.80 -7.50
C SER A 13 3.32 -9.17 -8.15
N THR A 14 3.36 -10.22 -7.34
CA THR A 14 3.41 -11.60 -7.80
C THR A 14 2.02 -12.23 -7.90
N PHE A 15 0.97 -11.54 -7.45
CA PHE A 15 -0.39 -12.04 -7.50
C PHE A 15 -1.02 -11.79 -8.88
N PRO A 16 -1.45 -12.83 -9.62
CA PRO A 16 -1.92 -12.68 -11.00
C PRO A 16 -3.20 -11.83 -11.13
N ASN A 17 -3.96 -11.66 -10.05
CA ASN A 17 -5.14 -10.78 -9.99
C ASN A 17 -4.91 -9.59 -9.05
N GLY A 18 -3.65 -9.18 -8.87
CA GLY A 18 -3.28 -8.08 -8.00
C GLY A 18 -3.82 -6.76 -8.53
N THR A 19 -4.45 -5.97 -7.66
CA THR A 19 -5.00 -4.66 -7.99
C THR A 19 -4.62 -3.64 -6.93
N ASP A 20 -4.69 -2.36 -7.29
CA ASP A 20 -4.48 -1.27 -6.32
C ASP A 20 -5.45 -1.37 -5.12
N LEU A 21 -6.66 -1.88 -5.35
CA LEU A 21 -7.68 -2.06 -4.31
C LEU A 21 -7.34 -3.20 -3.35
N THR A 22 -6.92 -4.36 -3.88
CA THR A 22 -6.54 -5.53 -3.07
C THR A 22 -5.27 -5.23 -2.28
N PHE A 23 -4.29 -4.53 -2.88
CA PHE A 23 -3.11 -4.04 -2.17
C PHE A 23 -3.49 -3.08 -1.03
N ALA A 24 -4.32 -2.09 -1.32
CA ALA A 24 -4.79 -1.11 -0.34
C ALA A 24 -5.51 -1.77 0.85
N ASN A 25 -6.33 -2.79 0.57
CA ASN A 25 -7.01 -3.54 1.62
C ASN A 25 -6.04 -4.35 2.49
N LYS A 26 -5.04 -5.00 1.88
CA LYS A 26 -3.97 -5.68 2.63
C LYS A 26 -3.17 -4.70 3.49
N LEU A 27 -2.80 -3.54 2.94
CA LEU A 27 -2.12 -2.50 3.71
C LEU A 27 -2.92 -2.02 4.91
N LYS A 28 -4.23 -1.76 4.72
CA LYS A 28 -5.12 -1.41 5.83
C LYS A 28 -5.14 -2.53 6.87
N GLN A 29 -5.32 -3.78 6.48
CA GLN A 29 -5.43 -4.90 7.42
C GLN A 29 -4.13 -5.13 8.22
N HIS A 30 -2.98 -5.06 7.56
CA HIS A 30 -1.68 -5.39 8.17
C HIS A 30 -0.98 -4.19 8.84
N LEU A 31 -1.28 -2.95 8.44
CA LEU A 31 -0.65 -1.72 8.95
C LEU A 31 -1.64 -0.80 9.69
N ASN A 32 -2.87 -1.26 9.98
CA ASN A 32 -3.95 -0.50 10.63
C ASN A 32 -3.55 0.13 11.97
N SER A 33 -2.53 -0.40 12.63
CA SER A 33 -2.05 0.13 13.90
C SER A 33 -1.25 1.44 13.77
N LYS A 34 -0.81 1.85 12.57
CA LYS A 34 0.03 3.06 12.37
C LYS A 34 -0.17 3.85 11.07
N SER A 35 -0.88 3.35 10.08
CA SER A 35 -0.73 3.89 8.71
C SER A 35 -1.79 4.91 8.32
N CYS A 36 -1.29 6.07 7.86
CA CYS A 36 -2.04 7.22 7.36
C CYS A 36 -2.66 6.97 5.98
N PHE A 37 -3.48 5.93 5.87
CA PHE A 37 -4.18 5.58 4.64
C PHE A 37 -5.43 6.46 4.47
N LYS A 38 -5.33 7.51 3.67
CA LYS A 38 -6.48 8.33 3.22
C LYS A 38 -6.83 7.96 1.79
N GLY A 39 -7.47 6.81 1.61
CA GLY A 39 -7.91 6.36 0.30
C GLY A 39 -9.42 6.43 0.15
N GLU A 40 -9.88 7.33 -0.72
CA GLU A 40 -11.15 7.13 -1.42
C GLU A 40 -11.18 7.72 -2.85
N ARG A 41 -10.36 8.73 -3.20
CA ARG A 41 -10.39 9.34 -4.55
C ARG A 41 -9.19 9.09 -5.48
N ASP A 42 -8.02 8.67 -4.95
CA ASP A 42 -6.76 8.73 -5.72
C ASP A 42 -5.84 7.50 -5.57
N GLN A 43 -6.28 6.41 -4.93
CA GLN A 43 -5.46 5.18 -4.74
C GLN A 43 -4.05 5.45 -4.17
N ALA A 44 -3.90 6.46 -3.32
CA ALA A 44 -2.63 6.86 -2.72
C ALA A 44 -2.60 6.58 -1.22
N PHE A 45 -1.42 6.31 -0.67
CA PHE A 45 -1.23 6.23 0.78
C PHE A 45 -0.07 7.10 1.24
N THR A 46 -0.06 7.45 2.52
CA THR A 46 1.00 8.26 3.12
C THR A 46 1.82 7.43 4.08
N VAL A 47 3.13 7.41 3.88
CA VAL A 47 4.10 6.83 4.81
C VAL A 47 4.64 7.95 5.69
N CYS A 48 4.49 7.81 7.00
CA CYS A 48 5.14 8.69 7.98
C CYS A 48 6.50 8.08 8.33
N HIS A 49 7.57 8.70 7.86
CA HIS A 49 8.92 8.35 8.27
C HIS A 49 9.18 8.83 9.71
N TYR A 50 10.06 8.14 10.45
CA TYR A 50 10.42 8.49 11.83
C TYR A 50 10.98 9.92 11.95
N ALA A 51 11.56 10.46 10.87
CA ALA A 51 12.01 11.85 10.80
C ALA A 51 10.88 12.87 10.56
N GLY A 52 9.60 12.45 10.61
CA GLY A 52 8.43 13.31 10.42
C GLY A 52 8.02 13.53 8.96
N GLU A 53 8.77 12.99 8.00
CA GLU A 53 8.46 13.13 6.58
C GLU A 53 7.23 12.30 6.20
N ARG A 54 6.28 12.96 5.52
CA ARG A 54 5.05 12.33 5.01
C ARG A 54 5.19 12.18 3.50
N VAL A 55 5.64 11.02 3.05
CA VAL A 55 5.71 10.74 1.61
C VAL A 55 4.38 10.14 1.19
N THR A 56 3.70 10.81 0.24
CA THR A 56 2.53 10.23 -0.43
C THR A 56 3.01 9.36 -1.58
N CYS A 57 2.82 8.06 -1.46
CA CYS A 57 3.15 7.11 -2.50
C CYS A 57 1.88 6.74 -3.27
N ARG A 58 1.98 6.79 -4.61
CA ARG A 58 0.98 6.24 -5.53
C ARG A 58 1.49 4.93 -6.06
N PHE A 59 0.72 3.87 -5.87
CA PHE A 59 0.94 2.60 -6.53
C PHE A 59 -0.05 2.51 -7.66
N LYS A 60 0.44 2.11 -8.84
CA LYS A 60 -0.39 1.72 -9.97
C LYS A 60 0.08 0.33 -10.38
N PHE A 61 -0.73 -0.67 -10.07
CA PHE A 61 -0.66 -1.95 -10.75
C PHE A 61 -1.03 -1.69 -12.20
N ALA A 62 -0.03 -1.73 -13.09
CA ALA A 62 -0.27 -1.60 -14.52
C ALA A 62 -1.25 -2.70 -14.92
N ARG A 63 -2.44 -2.34 -15.38
CA ARG A 63 -3.34 -3.32 -16.01
C ARG A 63 -2.56 -3.92 -17.18
N PRO A 64 -2.44 -5.25 -17.29
CA PRO A 64 -2.01 -5.83 -18.55
C PRO A 64 -3.07 -5.45 -19.58
N THR A 65 -2.73 -4.52 -20.47
CA THR A 65 -3.49 -4.24 -21.69
C THR A 65 -3.26 -5.36 -22.68
#